data_AF-A0A2G5V6M7-F1
#
_entry.id   AF-A0A2G5V6M7-F1
#
_cell.length_a   1.000
_cell.length_b   1.000
_cell.length_c   1.000
_cell.angle_alpha   90.00
_cell.angle_beta   90.00
_cell.angle_gamma   90.00
#
_symmetry.space_group_name_H-M   'P 1'
#
loop_
_entity.id
_entity.type
_entity.pdbx_description
1 polymer ?
#
loop_
_entity_poly.entity_id
_entity_poly.type
_entity_poly.pdbx_seq_one_letter_code
_entity_poly.pdbx_strand_id
1 'polypeptide(L)'
;MELQEVLIVHPEEHKPRKSQQEQLELINHHHKHFGSYVFFVAKVLRIDLREPGPTRKINLALAGIMFLIATYSICFNIKITFSTRHLSAELAAQLLIILWAVQSLISMGFLIYWQVYGHLSEFRSKLAQCQNLKGLASENGDKYVEVTTRCFFSAIFLTCSITAALATKYHLEEKHTEFQEKQSFIFFYPTLRPLYTLVTTYLYIVFNMTLFILIHYTNATMLEMRYFNDEISKFNGSGPGASEKLIQHLEIYSDLVSVIRHLDRIFRLYTFIMIVITIPSMIFTLMMMNHRIHSFFDLVLCMPTIGLCAFSFFAVTIAPARLHDEICRSKGYLCQNRSIWFPYRKEVYLIANTLCSHMEQFDLGVSVWGFALLSRPLILGTLSATAMMLSLLTELALKAELLNEV
;
A
#
# COMPACT_ATOMS: atom_id res chain seq x y z
N MET A 1 -5.17 -16.27 -40.89
CA MET A 1 -6.01 -15.14 -40.43
C MET A 1 -5.04 -14.17 -39.81
N GLU A 2 -4.60 -13.24 -40.65
CA GLU A 2 -3.32 -12.56 -40.56
C GLU A 2 -3.43 -11.29 -39.71
N LEU A 3 -2.42 -11.07 -38.88
CA LEU A 3 -2.13 -9.78 -38.24
C LEU A 3 -1.76 -8.79 -39.35
N GLN A 4 -2.61 -7.77 -39.55
CA GLN A 4 -2.31 -6.68 -40.46
C GLN A 4 -2.41 -5.32 -39.74
N GLU A 5 -1.24 -4.68 -39.65
CA GLU A 5 -1.01 -3.24 -39.71
C GLU A 5 -1.52 -2.36 -38.55
N VAL A 6 -0.78 -2.38 -37.44
CA VAL A 6 -0.59 -1.15 -36.64
C VAL A 6 0.36 -0.27 -37.44
N LEU A 7 -0.22 0.72 -38.13
CA LEU A 7 0.47 1.72 -38.92
C LEU A 7 1.59 2.36 -38.09
N ILE A 8 2.83 2.07 -38.47
CA ILE A 8 4.02 2.80 -38.05
C ILE A 8 3.94 4.17 -38.73
N VAL A 9 3.47 5.18 -38.00
CA VAL A 9 3.65 6.57 -38.40
C VAL A 9 5.09 6.95 -38.07
N HIS A 10 5.90 7.20 -39.10
CA HIS A 10 7.25 7.75 -38.96
C HIS A 10 7.21 9.11 -38.22
N PRO A 11 8.25 9.43 -37.42
CA PRO A 11 8.27 10.61 -36.60
C PRO A 11 8.57 11.85 -37.47
N GLU A 12 7.53 12.55 -37.89
CA GLU A 12 7.71 13.97 -38.21
C GLU A 12 7.88 14.73 -36.89
N GLU A 13 8.95 15.51 -36.80
CA GLU A 13 9.34 16.37 -35.68
C GLU A 13 8.23 17.35 -35.28
N HIS A 14 7.26 16.89 -34.49
CA HIS A 14 6.44 17.78 -33.70
C HIS A 14 7.20 18.11 -32.42
N LYS A 15 7.89 19.26 -32.43
CA LYS A 15 8.32 19.92 -31.19
C LYS A 15 7.10 19.99 -30.25
N PRO A 16 7.15 19.42 -29.04
CA PRO A 16 6.02 19.46 -28.13
C PRO A 16 5.64 20.92 -27.86
N ARG A 17 4.33 21.22 -27.89
CA ARG A 17 3.81 22.54 -27.48
C ARG A 17 4.38 22.86 -26.09
N LYS A 18 4.76 24.12 -25.83
CA LYS A 18 5.29 24.58 -24.53
C LYS A 18 4.52 24.02 -23.31
N SER A 19 3.19 23.90 -23.42
CA SER A 19 2.35 23.30 -22.37
C SER A 19 2.61 21.81 -22.13
N GLN A 20 2.88 21.01 -23.17
CA GLN A 20 3.22 19.58 -23.05
C GLN A 20 4.62 19.38 -22.47
N GLN A 21 5.53 20.32 -22.73
CA GLN A 21 6.90 20.28 -22.21
C GLN A 21 6.93 20.70 -20.73
N GLU A 22 6.20 21.75 -20.35
CA GLU A 22 5.93 22.13 -18.95
C GLU A 22 5.16 21.03 -18.20
N GLN A 23 4.19 20.37 -18.84
CA GLN A 23 3.48 19.21 -18.28
C GLN A 23 4.43 18.04 -18.02
N LEU A 24 5.31 17.71 -18.98
CA LEU A 24 6.29 16.65 -18.79
C LEU A 24 7.29 16.99 -17.67
N GLU A 25 7.68 18.25 -17.56
CA GLU A 25 8.56 18.75 -16.49
C GLU A 25 7.89 18.73 -15.12
N LEU A 26 6.61 19.10 -14.99
CA LEU A 26 5.87 19.05 -13.72
C LEU A 26 5.63 17.61 -13.26
N ILE A 27 5.24 16.73 -14.18
CA ILE A 27 5.10 15.28 -13.95
C ILE A 27 6.45 14.71 -13.51
N ASN A 28 7.53 15.12 -14.19
CA ASN A 28 8.88 14.70 -13.83
C ASN A 28 9.36 15.31 -12.52
N HIS A 29 8.93 16.50 -12.09
CA HIS A 29 9.39 17.16 -10.86
C HIS A 29 8.78 16.53 -9.59
N HIS A 30 7.45 16.39 -9.52
CA HIS A 30 6.78 15.87 -8.31
C HIS A 30 6.95 14.36 -8.16
N HIS A 31 6.96 13.63 -9.29
CA HIS A 31 7.31 12.20 -9.26
C HIS A 31 8.84 11.95 -9.22
N LYS A 32 9.70 12.96 -9.48
CA LYS A 32 11.14 12.85 -9.21
C LYS A 32 11.42 12.75 -7.73
N HIS A 33 10.64 13.34 -6.82
CA HIS A 33 10.99 13.23 -5.40
C HIS A 33 10.66 11.82 -4.87
N PHE A 34 9.39 11.49 -4.63
CA PHE A 34 9.07 10.18 -4.04
C PHE A 34 9.39 9.00 -4.97
N GLY A 35 9.04 9.10 -6.25
CA GLY A 35 9.33 8.07 -7.23
C GLY A 35 10.83 7.80 -7.36
N SER A 36 11.67 8.84 -7.50
CA SER A 36 13.12 8.61 -7.59
C SER A 36 13.69 7.97 -6.33
N TYR A 37 13.22 8.33 -5.13
CA TYR A 37 13.70 7.69 -3.89
C TYR A 37 13.27 6.22 -3.77
N VAL A 38 12.01 5.89 -4.02
CA VAL A 38 11.53 4.50 -3.99
C VAL A 38 12.27 3.66 -5.03
N PHE A 39 12.45 4.19 -6.24
CA PHE A 39 13.14 3.47 -7.29
C PHE A 39 14.66 3.48 -7.15
N PHE A 40 15.24 4.46 -6.46
CA PHE A 40 16.64 4.43 -6.04
C PHE A 40 16.87 3.24 -5.10
N VAL A 41 16.00 3.07 -4.10
CA VAL A 41 16.03 1.88 -3.23
C VAL A 41 15.82 0.60 -4.05
N ALA A 42 14.87 0.60 -5.00
CA ALA A 42 14.66 -0.55 -5.90
C ALA A 42 15.92 -0.91 -6.69
N LYS A 43 16.66 0.09 -7.17
CA LYS A 43 17.90 -0.08 -7.94
C LYS A 43 19.03 -0.61 -7.05
N VAL A 44 19.17 -0.10 -5.84
CA VAL A 44 20.12 -0.59 -4.82
C VAL A 44 19.84 -2.06 -4.50
N LEU A 45 18.56 -2.42 -4.32
CA LEU A 45 18.11 -3.79 -4.05
C LEU A 45 18.04 -4.69 -5.30
N ARG A 46 18.45 -4.19 -6.48
CA ARG A 46 18.42 -4.93 -7.76
C ARG A 46 17.03 -5.49 -8.12
N ILE A 47 15.96 -4.80 -7.69
CA ILE A 47 14.56 -5.16 -7.99
C ILE A 47 13.88 -4.16 -8.94
N ASP A 48 14.63 -3.21 -9.52
CA ASP A 48 14.11 -2.31 -10.56
C ASP A 48 14.14 -3.00 -11.94
N LEU A 49 12.97 -3.22 -12.53
CA LEU A 49 12.78 -3.92 -13.81
C LEU A 49 12.25 -3.02 -14.93
N ARG A 50 12.18 -1.71 -14.71
CA ARG A 50 11.53 -0.77 -15.64
C ARG A 50 12.33 -0.50 -16.92
N GLU A 51 13.65 -0.44 -16.83
CA GLU A 51 14.50 -0.14 -18.00
C GLU A 51 14.72 -1.40 -18.85
N PRO A 52 14.36 -1.41 -20.15
CA PRO A 52 14.63 -2.54 -21.02
C PRO A 52 16.14 -2.69 -21.26
N GLY A 53 16.67 -3.91 -21.14
CA GLY A 53 18.09 -4.17 -21.38
C GLY A 53 18.65 -5.42 -20.69
N PRO A 54 19.98 -5.62 -20.75
CA PRO A 54 20.65 -6.72 -20.04
C PRO A 54 20.52 -6.58 -18.51
N THR A 55 20.49 -5.35 -18.01
CA THR A 55 20.25 -5.02 -16.59
C THR A 55 18.94 -5.57 -16.07
N ARG A 56 17.85 -5.49 -16.86
CA ARG A 56 16.54 -6.07 -16.51
C ARG A 56 16.61 -7.59 -16.38
N LYS A 57 17.30 -8.26 -17.30
CA LYS A 57 17.45 -9.73 -17.26
C LYS A 57 18.22 -10.17 -16.01
N ILE A 58 19.28 -9.44 -15.66
CA ILE A 58 20.08 -9.69 -14.45
C ILE A 58 19.24 -9.45 -13.19
N ASN A 59 18.55 -8.31 -13.09
CA ASN A 59 17.69 -7.98 -11.95
C ASN A 59 16.55 -9.00 -11.80
N LEU A 60 15.95 -9.44 -12.91
CA LEU A 60 14.90 -10.47 -12.89
C LEU A 60 15.45 -11.82 -12.41
N ALA A 61 16.65 -12.21 -12.86
CA ALA A 61 17.30 -13.44 -12.39
C ALA A 61 17.63 -13.35 -10.89
N LEU A 62 18.18 -12.23 -10.42
CA LEU A 62 18.48 -12.00 -9.00
C LEU A 62 17.20 -11.99 -8.15
N ALA A 63 16.15 -11.30 -8.59
CA ALA A 63 14.87 -11.30 -7.91
C ALA A 63 14.25 -12.71 -7.88
N GLY A 64 14.37 -13.49 -8.96
CA GLY A 64 13.96 -14.90 -9.00
C GLY A 64 14.72 -15.78 -8.00
N ILE A 65 16.05 -15.63 -7.91
CA ILE A 65 16.86 -16.34 -6.92
C ILE A 65 16.43 -15.97 -5.50
N MET A 66 16.28 -14.68 -5.20
CA MET A 66 15.83 -14.21 -3.89
C MET A 66 14.43 -14.71 -3.55
N PHE A 67 13.52 -14.75 -4.52
CA PHE A 67 12.18 -15.30 -4.36
C PHE A 67 12.21 -16.80 -4.03
N LEU A 68 13.05 -17.59 -4.71
CA LEU A 68 13.20 -19.02 -4.44
C LEU A 68 13.80 -19.27 -3.05
N ILE A 69 14.84 -18.54 -2.66
CA ILE A 69 15.46 -18.64 -1.34
C ILE A 69 14.44 -18.25 -0.25
N ALA A 70 13.69 -17.19 -0.45
CA ALA A 70 12.63 -16.76 0.46
C ALA A 70 11.53 -17.81 0.61
N THR A 71 11.08 -18.39 -0.51
CA THR A 71 10.06 -19.46 -0.51
C THR A 71 10.56 -20.69 0.24
N TYR A 72 11.79 -21.13 -0.04
CA TYR A 72 12.43 -22.22 0.69
C TYR A 72 12.49 -21.93 2.20
N SER A 73 12.89 -20.70 2.56
CA SER A 73 13.00 -20.29 3.95
C SER A 73 11.65 -20.31 4.68
N ILE A 74 10.58 -19.86 4.02
CA ILE A 74 9.22 -19.92 4.56
C ILE A 74 8.79 -21.38 4.77
N CYS A 75 8.96 -22.24 3.76
CA CYS A 75 8.63 -23.66 3.86
C CYS A 75 9.41 -24.35 4.99
N PHE A 76 10.68 -24.00 5.16
CA PHE A 76 11.51 -24.52 6.24
C PHE A 76 11.02 -24.07 7.61
N ASN A 77 10.69 -22.78 7.78
CA ASN A 77 10.12 -22.25 9.02
C ASN A 77 8.77 -22.89 9.35
N ILE A 78 7.90 -23.10 8.35
CA ILE A 78 6.63 -23.84 8.51
C ILE A 78 6.91 -25.27 8.99
N LYS A 79 7.83 -25.98 8.32
CA LYS A 79 8.18 -27.36 8.70
C LYS A 79 8.64 -27.43 10.16
N ILE A 80 9.55 -26.55 10.58
CA ILE A 80 10.03 -26.53 11.97
C ILE A 80 8.86 -26.26 12.92
N THR A 81 8.10 -25.18 12.68
CA THR A 81 6.99 -24.74 13.54
C THR A 81 5.97 -25.86 13.81
N PHE A 82 5.68 -26.71 12.82
CA PHE A 82 4.74 -27.83 13.00
C PHE A 82 5.40 -29.15 13.44
N SER A 83 6.73 -29.24 13.41
CA SER A 83 7.47 -30.45 13.84
C SER A 83 7.95 -30.38 15.29
N THR A 84 7.95 -29.20 15.90
CA THR A 84 8.33 -29.01 17.31
C THR A 84 7.12 -28.83 18.22
N ARG A 85 7.22 -29.31 19.46
CA ARG A 85 6.16 -29.15 20.47
C ARG A 85 6.32 -27.75 21.07
N HIS A 86 5.30 -26.90 20.96
CA HIS A 86 5.37 -25.50 21.36
C HIS A 86 4.42 -25.19 22.50
N LEU A 87 4.86 -24.31 23.41
CA LEU A 87 3.95 -23.56 24.27
C LEU A 87 3.13 -22.59 23.40
N SER A 88 1.88 -22.29 23.78
CA SER A 88 0.95 -21.44 23.00
C SER A 88 1.57 -20.11 22.55
N ALA A 89 2.35 -19.45 23.42
CA ALA A 89 3.00 -18.17 23.14
C ALA A 89 4.20 -18.27 22.17
N GLU A 90 4.91 -19.40 22.15
CA GLU A 90 6.00 -19.63 21.20
C GLU A 90 5.48 -19.93 19.81
N LEU A 91 4.39 -20.70 19.73
CA LEU A 91 3.71 -20.98 18.48
C LEU A 91 3.19 -19.68 17.82
N ALA A 92 2.57 -18.79 18.61
CA ALA A 92 2.09 -17.50 18.12
C ALA A 92 3.22 -16.63 17.54
N ALA A 93 4.40 -16.61 18.18
CA ALA A 93 5.57 -15.89 17.69
C ALA A 93 6.09 -16.42 16.35
N GLN A 94 6.15 -17.74 16.21
CA GLN A 94 6.63 -18.40 14.99
C GLN A 94 5.65 -18.23 13.84
N LEU A 95 4.34 -18.37 14.10
CA LEU A 95 3.30 -18.10 13.12
C LEU A 95 3.34 -16.64 12.65
N LEU A 96 3.60 -15.68 13.54
CA LEU A 96 3.73 -14.27 13.15
C LEU A 96 4.92 -14.06 12.19
N ILE A 97 6.08 -14.66 12.47
CA ILE A 97 7.26 -14.58 11.59
C ILE A 97 6.94 -15.17 10.21
N ILE A 98 6.24 -16.30 10.16
CA ILE A 98 5.80 -16.92 8.91
C ILE A 98 4.85 -16.00 8.14
N LEU A 99 3.84 -15.43 8.81
CA LEU A 99 2.87 -14.53 8.18
C LEU A 99 3.54 -13.31 7.58
N TRP A 100 4.48 -12.68 8.29
CA TRP A 100 5.24 -11.55 7.77
C TRP A 100 6.13 -11.92 6.59
N ALA A 101 6.77 -13.08 6.63
CA ALA A 101 7.58 -13.57 5.52
C ALA A 101 6.72 -13.84 4.28
N VAL A 102 5.54 -14.45 4.46
CA VAL A 102 4.54 -14.65 3.38
C VAL A 102 4.05 -13.32 2.83
N GLN A 103 3.69 -12.36 3.69
CA GLN A 103 3.25 -11.03 3.30
C GLN A 103 4.31 -10.31 2.45
N SER A 104 5.58 -10.45 2.84
CA SER A 104 6.70 -9.84 2.14
C SER A 104 7.02 -10.51 0.81
N LEU A 105 6.92 -11.84 0.74
CA LEU A 105 7.09 -12.60 -0.50
C LEU A 105 5.99 -12.25 -1.52
N ILE A 106 4.74 -12.18 -1.08
CA ILE A 106 3.62 -11.78 -1.93
C ILE A 106 3.82 -10.35 -2.45
N SER A 107 4.24 -9.45 -1.57
CA SER A 107 4.57 -8.07 -1.93
C SER A 107 5.66 -7.98 -3.00
N MET A 108 6.72 -8.79 -2.89
CA MET A 108 7.75 -8.90 -3.92
C MET A 108 7.16 -9.34 -5.27
N GLY A 109 6.27 -10.34 -5.27
CA GLY A 109 5.58 -10.79 -6.49
C GLY A 109 4.75 -9.69 -7.15
N PHE A 110 3.95 -8.94 -6.36
CA PHE A 110 3.16 -7.81 -6.87
C PHE A 110 4.03 -6.67 -7.39
N LEU A 111 5.14 -6.35 -6.71
CA LEU A 111 6.06 -5.31 -7.16
C LEU A 111 6.64 -5.63 -8.53
N ILE A 112 7.11 -6.88 -8.71
CA ILE A 112 7.64 -7.36 -10.00
C ILE A 112 6.55 -7.31 -11.07
N TYR A 113 5.36 -7.82 -10.76
CA TYR A 113 4.21 -7.79 -11.66
C TYR A 113 3.88 -6.36 -12.12
N TRP A 114 3.74 -5.42 -11.19
CA TRP A 114 3.43 -4.03 -11.50
C TRP A 114 4.51 -3.34 -12.34
N GLN A 115 5.79 -3.66 -12.12
CA GLN A 115 6.89 -3.11 -12.91
C GLN A 115 6.98 -3.68 -14.32
N VAL A 116 6.81 -5.01 -14.48
CA VAL A 116 6.94 -5.69 -15.77
C VAL A 116 5.82 -5.28 -16.73
N TYR A 117 4.59 -5.18 -16.23
CA TYR A 117 3.43 -4.79 -17.05
C TYR A 117 3.24 -3.27 -17.16
N GLY A 118 4.03 -2.46 -16.44
CA GLY A 118 3.95 -1.00 -16.53
C GLY A 118 2.67 -0.39 -15.96
N HIS A 119 1.91 -1.13 -15.13
CA HIS A 119 0.65 -0.66 -14.53
C HIS A 119 0.81 0.67 -13.78
N LEU A 120 1.92 0.82 -13.03
CA LEU A 120 2.19 2.04 -12.25
C LEU A 120 2.54 3.24 -13.14
N SER A 121 3.20 3.02 -14.28
CA SER A 121 3.50 4.08 -15.25
C SER A 121 2.27 4.50 -16.04
N GLU A 122 1.42 3.53 -16.42
CA GLU A 122 0.15 3.80 -17.09
C GLU A 122 -0.78 4.60 -16.17
N PHE A 123 -0.94 4.16 -14.93
CA PHE A 123 -1.72 4.86 -13.91
C PHE A 123 -1.24 6.30 -13.73
N ARG A 124 0.07 6.51 -13.61
CA ARG A 124 0.67 7.85 -13.48
C ARG A 124 0.34 8.74 -14.67
N SER A 125 0.44 8.21 -15.89
CA SER A 125 0.11 8.95 -17.11
C SER A 125 -1.35 9.39 -17.11
N LYS A 126 -2.26 8.47 -16.75
CA LYS A 126 -3.70 8.76 -16.68
C LYS A 126 -4.03 9.78 -15.59
N LEU A 127 -3.47 9.65 -14.39
CA LEU A 127 -3.66 10.62 -13.31
C LEU A 127 -3.18 12.02 -13.71
N ALA A 128 -2.04 12.10 -14.40
CA ALA A 128 -1.52 13.37 -14.87
C ALA A 128 -2.40 14.03 -15.95
N GLN A 129 -3.05 13.23 -16.80
CA GLN A 129 -3.93 13.75 -17.85
C GLN A 129 -5.20 14.40 -17.30
N CYS A 130 -5.70 14.00 -16.12
CA CYS A 130 -6.95 14.54 -15.56
C CYS A 130 -6.88 16.04 -15.27
N GLN A 131 -5.86 16.46 -14.51
CA GLN A 131 -5.75 17.85 -14.02
C GLN A 131 -4.31 18.37 -13.98
N ASN A 132 -3.37 17.74 -14.70
CA ASN A 132 -1.94 18.07 -14.67
C ASN A 132 -1.30 17.98 -13.27
N LEU A 133 -1.82 17.09 -12.41
CA LEU A 133 -1.35 16.91 -11.04
C LEU A 133 -1.43 18.17 -10.16
N LYS A 134 -2.40 19.04 -10.42
CA LYS A 134 -2.57 20.29 -9.66
C LYS A 134 -2.88 20.05 -8.19
N GLY A 135 -3.56 18.95 -7.85
CA GLY A 135 -3.78 18.58 -6.46
C GLY A 135 -2.49 18.18 -5.75
N LEU A 136 -1.66 17.39 -6.42
CA LEU A 136 -0.35 16.97 -5.90
C LEU A 136 0.67 18.12 -5.86
N ALA A 137 0.58 19.08 -6.78
CA ALA A 137 1.44 20.27 -6.84
C ALA A 137 0.99 21.43 -5.93
N SER A 138 -0.06 21.21 -5.14
CA SER A 138 -0.47 22.17 -4.11
C SER A 138 0.51 22.16 -2.93
N GLU A 139 0.54 23.23 -2.13
CA GLU A 139 1.35 23.31 -0.90
C GLU A 139 1.10 22.11 0.04
N ASN A 140 -0.16 21.65 0.10
CA ASN A 140 -0.54 20.46 0.87
C ASN A 140 0.02 19.16 0.26
N GLY A 141 0.10 19.08 -1.06
CA GLY A 141 0.67 17.96 -1.79
C GLY A 141 2.18 17.86 -1.63
N ASP A 142 2.90 18.98 -1.72
CA ASP A 142 4.35 19.04 -1.48
C ASP A 142 4.71 18.61 -0.07
N LYS A 143 4.01 19.17 0.93
CA LYS A 143 4.18 18.77 2.34
C LYS A 143 3.89 17.28 2.54
N TYR A 144 2.86 16.76 1.87
CA TYR A 144 2.54 15.33 1.93
C TYR A 144 3.66 14.46 1.33
N VAL A 145 4.18 14.82 0.16
CA VAL A 145 5.27 14.09 -0.52
C VAL A 145 6.52 14.07 0.36
N GLU A 146 6.85 15.20 0.99
CA GLU A 146 7.99 15.32 1.89
C GLU A 146 7.82 14.42 3.12
N VAL A 147 6.69 14.52 3.83
CA VAL A 147 6.41 13.71 5.03
C VAL A 147 6.41 12.22 4.67
N THR A 148 5.77 11.85 3.56
CA THR A 148 5.70 10.44 3.13
C THR A 148 7.09 9.89 2.80
N THR A 149 7.94 10.69 2.16
CA THR A 149 9.34 10.31 1.86
C THR A 149 10.15 10.13 3.13
N ARG A 150 10.03 11.04 4.11
CA ARG A 150 10.69 10.90 5.42
C ARG A 150 10.21 9.66 6.15
N CYS A 151 8.90 9.40 6.17
CA CYS A 151 8.32 8.20 6.76
C CYS A 151 8.83 6.92 6.06
N PHE A 152 8.97 6.93 4.73
CA PHE A 152 9.50 5.80 3.97
C PHE A 152 10.93 5.45 4.39
N PHE A 153 11.84 6.44 4.45
CA PHE A 153 13.21 6.20 4.92
C PHE A 153 13.27 5.83 6.40
N SER A 154 12.42 6.43 7.24
CA SER A 154 12.31 6.06 8.66
C SER A 154 11.85 4.61 8.83
N ALA A 155 10.92 4.12 8.01
CA ALA A 155 10.45 2.73 8.05
C ALA A 155 11.53 1.75 7.61
N ILE A 156 12.30 2.08 6.57
CA ILE A 156 13.48 1.29 6.15
C ILE A 156 14.51 1.25 7.27
N PHE A 157 14.86 2.41 7.83
CA PHE A 157 15.85 2.49 8.92
C PHE A 157 15.41 1.67 10.14
N LEU A 158 14.14 1.79 10.53
CA LEU A 158 13.58 1.03 11.63
C LEU A 158 13.62 -0.48 11.35
N THR A 159 13.24 -0.89 10.12
CA THR A 159 13.27 -2.30 9.70
C THR A 159 14.68 -2.88 9.81
N CYS A 160 15.68 -2.18 9.24
CA CYS A 160 17.08 -2.59 9.32
C CYS A 160 17.60 -2.61 10.77
N SER A 161 17.19 -1.65 11.59
CA SER A 161 17.59 -1.57 13.00
C SER A 161 17.02 -2.74 13.81
N ILE A 162 15.75 -3.09 13.59
CA ILE A 162 15.10 -4.23 14.26
C ILE A 162 15.76 -5.54 13.83
N THR A 163 15.98 -5.75 12.54
CA THR A 163 16.60 -7.00 12.07
C THR A 163 18.05 -7.13 12.54
N ALA A 164 18.80 -6.03 12.57
CA ALA A 164 20.14 -5.98 13.15
C ALA A 164 20.12 -6.30 14.65
N ALA A 165 19.23 -5.67 15.43
CA ALA A 165 19.10 -5.90 16.86
C ALA A 165 18.72 -7.36 17.18
N LEU A 166 17.81 -7.95 16.40
CA LEU A 166 17.45 -9.37 16.55
C LEU A 166 18.62 -10.31 16.22
N ALA A 167 19.42 -9.97 15.22
CA ALA A 167 20.62 -10.74 14.88
C ALA A 167 21.70 -10.64 15.97
N THR A 168 21.94 -9.43 16.51
CA THR A 168 22.88 -9.22 17.60
C THR A 168 22.42 -9.91 18.89
N LYS A 169 21.12 -9.81 19.22
CA LYS A 169 20.54 -10.49 20.38
C LYS A 169 20.79 -12.00 20.31
N TYR A 170 20.55 -12.60 19.15
CA TYR A 170 20.83 -14.02 18.97
C TYR A 170 22.30 -14.40 19.21
N HIS A 171 23.25 -13.56 18.82
CA HIS A 171 24.67 -13.84 19.07
C HIS A 171 25.12 -13.65 20.52
N LEU A 172 24.38 -12.85 21.30
CA LEU A 172 24.70 -12.55 22.70
C LEU A 172 23.99 -13.47 23.70
N GLU A 173 22.89 -14.12 23.30
CA GLU A 173 22.17 -15.04 24.17
C GLU A 173 22.93 -16.37 24.35
N GLU A 174 23.24 -16.74 25.59
CA GLU A 174 23.89 -18.02 25.91
C GLU A 174 22.96 -19.24 25.75
N LYS A 175 21.64 -19.00 25.72
CA LYS A 175 20.61 -20.03 25.55
C LYS A 175 19.70 -19.68 24.40
N HIS A 176 19.51 -20.62 23.48
CA HIS A 176 18.61 -20.49 22.35
C HIS A 176 17.39 -21.39 22.54
N THR A 177 16.26 -21.00 21.96
CA THR A 177 15.11 -21.90 21.89
C THR A 177 15.36 -23.02 20.88
N GLU A 178 14.73 -24.19 21.06
CA GLU A 178 14.86 -25.32 20.14
C GLU A 178 14.50 -24.93 18.69
N PHE A 179 13.55 -24.00 18.55
CA PHE A 179 13.20 -23.39 17.27
C PHE A 179 14.36 -22.58 16.68
N GLN A 180 15.00 -21.71 17.46
CA GLN A 180 16.11 -20.87 16.98
C GLN A 180 17.35 -21.69 16.63
N GLU A 181 17.60 -22.78 17.35
CA GLU A 181 18.67 -23.73 17.04
C GLU A 181 18.39 -24.43 15.71
N LYS A 182 17.22 -25.04 15.54
CA LYS A 182 16.81 -25.67 14.28
C LYS A 182 16.79 -24.67 13.11
N GLN A 183 16.36 -23.44 13.36
CA GLN A 183 16.35 -22.36 12.37
C GLN A 183 17.77 -21.96 11.94
N SER A 184 18.77 -22.04 12.82
CA SER A 184 20.17 -21.75 12.46
C SER A 184 20.71 -22.70 11.39
N PHE A 185 20.17 -23.92 11.28
CA PHE A 185 20.53 -24.92 10.28
C PHE A 185 19.75 -24.79 8.96
N ILE A 186 19.08 -23.65 8.70
CA ILE A 186 18.31 -23.42 7.47
C ILE A 186 19.13 -23.59 6.19
N PHE A 187 20.42 -23.27 6.22
CA PHE A 187 21.36 -23.51 5.12
C PHE A 187 22.37 -24.61 5.47
N PHE A 188 21.95 -25.61 6.24
CA PHE A 188 22.74 -26.74 6.74
C PHE A 188 23.87 -26.38 7.71
N TYR A 189 24.40 -25.15 7.66
CA TYR A 189 25.47 -24.66 8.53
C TYR A 189 25.02 -23.43 9.34
N PRO A 190 25.20 -23.42 10.68
CA PRO A 190 24.87 -22.28 11.53
C PRO A 190 25.59 -20.98 11.15
N THR A 191 26.79 -21.11 10.57
CA THR A 191 27.60 -19.98 10.07
C THR A 191 26.93 -19.20 8.94
N LEU A 192 25.93 -19.78 8.27
CA LEU A 192 25.17 -19.14 7.19
C LEU A 192 23.91 -18.42 7.68
N ARG A 193 23.64 -18.38 8.99
CA ARG A 193 22.52 -17.61 9.57
C ARG A 193 22.51 -16.11 9.20
N PRO A 194 23.65 -15.40 9.05
CA PRO A 194 23.64 -14.01 8.58
C PRO A 194 22.99 -13.88 7.20
N LEU A 195 23.13 -14.88 6.32
CA LEU A 195 22.47 -14.89 5.01
C LEU A 195 20.94 -14.92 5.15
N TYR A 196 20.41 -15.72 6.08
CA TYR A 196 18.97 -15.73 6.37
C TYR A 196 18.49 -14.35 6.84
N THR A 197 19.24 -13.71 7.74
CA THR A 197 18.92 -12.36 8.23
C THR A 197 18.93 -11.32 7.10
N LEU A 198 19.88 -11.42 6.17
CA LEU A 198 19.93 -10.56 4.99
C LEU A 198 18.73 -10.77 4.06
N VAL A 199 18.35 -12.03 3.80
CA VAL A 199 17.16 -12.36 3.01
C VAL A 199 15.88 -11.82 3.67
N THR A 200 15.72 -12.00 4.98
CA THR A 200 14.57 -11.47 5.71
C THR A 200 14.53 -9.95 5.67
N THR A 201 15.66 -9.28 5.88
CA THR A 201 15.75 -7.81 5.80
C THR A 201 15.41 -7.32 4.40
N TYR A 202 15.91 -7.99 3.36
CA TYR A 202 15.58 -7.69 1.97
C TYR A 202 14.07 -7.75 1.72
N LEU A 203 13.42 -8.85 2.13
CA LEU A 203 11.98 -9.04 1.97
C LEU A 203 11.18 -7.96 2.71
N TYR A 204 11.57 -7.61 3.93
CA TYR A 204 10.88 -6.57 4.70
C TYR A 204 11.04 -5.17 4.09
N ILE A 205 12.19 -4.86 3.49
CA ILE A 205 12.34 -3.59 2.76
C ILE A 205 11.41 -3.59 1.53
N VAL A 206 11.36 -4.69 0.78
CA VAL A 206 10.46 -4.83 -0.38
C VAL A 206 8.98 -4.70 0.03
N PHE A 207 8.60 -5.31 1.16
CA PHE A 207 7.28 -5.15 1.75
C PHE A 207 6.94 -3.69 2.03
N ASN A 208 7.82 -2.98 2.76
CA ASN A 208 7.64 -1.56 3.02
C ASN A 208 7.51 -0.75 1.72
N MET A 209 8.37 -1.01 0.72
CA MET A 209 8.27 -0.35 -0.58
C MET A 209 6.90 -0.52 -1.24
N THR A 210 6.37 -1.75 -1.29
CA THR A 210 5.06 -1.98 -1.91
C THR A 210 3.92 -1.27 -1.20
N LEU A 211 3.99 -1.24 0.13
CA LEU A 211 2.98 -0.61 0.96
C LEU A 211 3.03 0.91 0.80
N PHE A 212 4.23 1.51 0.75
CA PHE A 212 4.40 2.94 0.49
C PHE A 212 4.01 3.33 -0.95
N ILE A 213 4.19 2.43 -1.94
CA ILE A 213 3.64 2.61 -3.29
C ILE A 213 2.11 2.70 -3.23
N LEU A 214 1.44 1.74 -2.58
CA LEU A 214 -0.02 1.78 -2.40
C LEU A 214 -0.46 3.11 -1.75
N ILE A 215 0.13 3.47 -0.61
CA ILE A 215 -0.18 4.72 0.11
C ILE A 215 -0.03 5.93 -0.81
N HIS A 216 1.10 6.02 -1.54
CA HIS A 216 1.40 7.17 -2.38
C HIS A 216 0.39 7.32 -3.53
N TYR A 217 0.12 6.25 -4.28
CA TYR A 217 -0.80 6.32 -5.42
C TYR A 217 -2.25 6.58 -4.99
N THR A 218 -2.69 5.96 -3.89
CA THR A 218 -4.05 6.21 -3.36
C THR A 218 -4.20 7.64 -2.84
N ASN A 219 -3.22 8.15 -2.09
CA ASN A 219 -3.28 9.52 -1.58
C ASN A 219 -3.06 10.57 -2.68
N ALA A 220 -2.26 10.30 -3.71
CA ALA A 220 -2.14 11.18 -4.87
C ALA A 220 -3.51 11.35 -5.56
N THR A 221 -4.24 10.24 -5.75
CA THR A 221 -5.61 10.27 -6.27
C THR A 221 -6.55 11.06 -5.35
N MET A 222 -6.42 10.88 -4.03
CA MET A 222 -7.20 11.65 -3.05
C MET A 222 -6.92 13.15 -3.12
N LEU A 223 -5.67 13.55 -3.32
CA LEU A 223 -5.29 14.97 -3.44
C LEU A 223 -5.84 15.60 -4.73
N GLU A 224 -5.82 14.89 -5.86
CA GLU A 224 -6.49 15.37 -7.08
C GLU A 224 -8.01 15.48 -6.88
N MET A 225 -8.62 14.50 -6.22
CA MET A 225 -10.06 14.55 -5.90
C MET A 225 -10.41 15.74 -4.99
N ARG A 226 -9.56 16.02 -4.00
CA ARG A 226 -9.73 17.17 -3.10
C ARG A 226 -9.60 18.49 -3.87
N TYR A 227 -8.60 18.59 -4.75
CA TYR A 227 -8.42 19.78 -5.57
C TYR A 227 -9.65 20.03 -6.46
N PHE A 228 -10.19 18.98 -7.08
CA PHE A 228 -11.44 19.05 -7.82
C PHE A 228 -12.62 19.52 -6.94
N ASN A 229 -12.76 18.99 -5.73
CA ASN A 229 -13.79 19.39 -4.78
C ASN A 229 -13.68 20.87 -4.39
N ASP A 230 -12.46 21.34 -4.13
CA ASP A 230 -12.19 22.74 -3.79
C ASP A 230 -12.52 23.68 -4.96
N GLU A 231 -12.18 23.30 -6.19
CA GLU A 231 -12.54 24.06 -7.39
C GLU A 231 -14.06 24.15 -7.58
N ILE A 232 -14.78 23.04 -7.41
CA ILE A 232 -16.26 23.05 -7.46
C ILE A 232 -16.86 23.93 -6.37
N SER A 233 -16.30 23.90 -5.16
CA SER A 233 -16.80 24.71 -4.05
C SER A 233 -16.69 26.21 -4.30
N LYS A 234 -15.64 26.63 -5.02
CA LYS A 234 -15.33 28.04 -5.36
C LYS A 234 -15.84 28.45 -6.74
N PHE A 235 -16.40 27.51 -7.50
CA PHE A 235 -16.90 27.76 -8.84
C PHE A 235 -17.97 28.86 -8.84
N ASN A 236 -17.90 29.80 -9.79
CA ASN A 236 -18.89 30.87 -9.92
C ASN A 236 -19.89 30.55 -11.04
N GLY A 237 -21.05 29.99 -10.68
CA GLY A 237 -22.12 29.65 -11.64
C GLY A 237 -22.83 30.85 -12.28
N SER A 238 -22.64 32.05 -11.73
CA SER A 238 -23.19 33.30 -12.28
C SER A 238 -22.28 33.97 -13.32
N GLY A 239 -21.03 33.49 -13.46
CA GLY A 239 -20.05 34.08 -14.36
C GLY A 239 -20.35 33.89 -15.86
N PRO A 240 -19.71 34.68 -16.74
CA PRO A 240 -19.70 34.43 -18.17
C PRO A 240 -18.94 33.12 -18.47
N GLY A 241 -19.48 32.29 -19.37
CA GLY A 241 -18.90 30.99 -19.73
C GLY A 241 -19.01 29.91 -18.64
N ALA A 242 -19.91 30.07 -17.67
CA ALA A 242 -20.11 29.09 -16.59
C ALA A 242 -20.54 27.71 -17.12
N SER A 243 -21.36 27.64 -18.17
CA SER A 243 -21.78 26.37 -18.77
C SER A 243 -20.59 25.58 -19.34
N GLU A 244 -19.74 26.23 -20.14
CA GLU A 244 -18.52 25.61 -20.71
C GLU A 244 -17.56 25.13 -19.63
N LYS A 245 -17.31 25.95 -18.61
CA LYS A 245 -16.42 25.56 -17.49
C LYS A 245 -17.00 24.39 -16.69
N LEU A 246 -18.31 24.34 -16.50
CA LEU A 246 -18.95 23.24 -15.77
C LEU A 246 -18.92 21.94 -16.58
N ILE A 247 -19.00 22.01 -17.91
CA ILE A 247 -18.76 20.86 -18.80
C ILE A 247 -17.32 20.36 -18.65
N GLN A 248 -16.33 21.26 -18.61
CA GLN A 248 -14.94 20.86 -18.36
C GLN A 248 -14.79 20.17 -16.99
N HIS A 249 -15.47 20.64 -15.95
CA HIS A 249 -15.48 19.95 -14.64
C HIS A 249 -16.15 18.57 -14.72
N LEU A 250 -17.17 18.38 -15.56
CA LEU A 250 -17.78 17.07 -15.80
C LEU A 250 -16.80 16.11 -16.50
N GLU A 251 -16.07 16.57 -17.52
CA GLU A 251 -15.03 15.78 -18.19
C GLU A 251 -13.93 15.36 -17.23
N ILE A 252 -13.41 16.32 -16.45
CA ILE A 252 -12.40 16.07 -15.41
C ILE A 252 -12.89 15.03 -14.39
N TYR A 253 -14.15 15.15 -13.94
CA TYR A 253 -14.72 14.18 -13.00
C TYR A 253 -14.79 12.78 -13.61
N SER A 254 -15.23 12.67 -14.88
CA SER A 254 -15.27 11.40 -15.60
C SER A 254 -13.88 10.75 -15.72
N ASP A 255 -12.85 11.55 -16.01
CA ASP A 255 -11.48 11.06 -16.07
C ASP A 255 -10.97 10.63 -14.69
N LEU A 256 -11.27 11.38 -13.62
CA LEU A 256 -10.95 11.00 -12.24
C LEU A 256 -11.63 9.68 -11.84
N VAL A 257 -12.91 9.49 -12.19
CA VAL A 257 -13.64 8.23 -11.98
C VAL A 257 -12.95 7.07 -12.71
N SER A 258 -12.52 7.28 -13.95
CA SER A 258 -11.77 6.29 -14.74
C SER A 258 -10.44 5.92 -14.06
N VAL A 259 -9.71 6.92 -13.54
CA VAL A 259 -8.48 6.73 -12.79
C VAL A 259 -8.72 5.96 -11.49
N ILE A 260 -9.74 6.30 -10.71
CA ILE A 260 -10.08 5.59 -9.46
C ILE A 260 -10.40 4.12 -9.75
N ARG A 261 -11.15 3.82 -10.83
CA ARG A 261 -11.42 2.44 -11.25
C ARG A 261 -10.16 1.71 -11.69
N HIS A 262 -9.22 2.40 -12.34
CA HIS A 262 -7.95 1.82 -12.71
C HIS A 262 -7.07 1.55 -11.46
N LEU A 263 -7.07 2.45 -10.48
CA LEU A 263 -6.42 2.26 -9.18
C LEU A 263 -6.95 1.00 -8.48
N ASP A 264 -8.27 0.86 -8.41
CA ASP A 264 -8.92 -0.32 -7.83
C ASP A 264 -8.49 -1.60 -8.53
N ARG A 265 -8.49 -1.64 -9.87
CA ARG A 265 -8.05 -2.82 -10.64
C ARG A 265 -6.61 -3.24 -10.32
N ILE A 266 -5.71 -2.27 -10.11
CA ILE A 266 -4.29 -2.53 -9.80
C ILE A 266 -4.13 -3.10 -8.38
N PHE A 267 -4.85 -2.53 -7.40
CA PHE A 267 -4.59 -2.79 -5.98
C PHE A 267 -5.61 -3.68 -5.28
N ARG A 268 -6.80 -3.97 -5.84
CA ARG A 268 -7.87 -4.75 -5.17
C ARG A 268 -7.43 -6.12 -4.69
N LEU A 269 -6.61 -6.81 -5.49
CA LEU A 269 -6.13 -8.15 -5.20
C LEU A 269 -5.07 -8.12 -4.09
N TYR A 270 -4.10 -7.21 -4.23
CA TYR A 270 -3.05 -7.00 -3.24
C TYR A 270 -3.66 -6.64 -1.88
N THR A 271 -4.57 -5.67 -1.87
CA THR A 271 -5.24 -5.18 -0.66
C THR A 271 -6.03 -6.27 0.05
N PHE A 272 -6.75 -7.13 -0.68
CA PHE A 272 -7.42 -8.29 -0.11
C PHE A 272 -6.45 -9.24 0.59
N ILE A 273 -5.41 -9.69 -0.12
CA ILE A 273 -4.45 -10.65 0.42
C ILE A 273 -3.73 -10.06 1.64
N MET A 274 -3.35 -8.79 1.59
CA MET A 274 -2.71 -8.09 2.71
C MET A 274 -3.63 -8.04 3.94
N ILE A 275 -4.92 -7.72 3.78
CA ILE A 275 -5.87 -7.68 4.90
C ILE A 275 -6.06 -9.07 5.50
N VAL A 276 -6.22 -10.10 4.66
CA VAL A 276 -6.39 -11.50 5.10
C VAL A 276 -5.19 -11.99 5.92
N ILE A 277 -3.98 -11.53 5.64
CA ILE A 277 -2.76 -11.90 6.38
C ILE A 277 -2.56 -11.00 7.61
N THR A 278 -2.88 -9.71 7.49
CA THR A 278 -2.65 -8.73 8.57
C THR A 278 -3.60 -8.93 9.74
N ILE A 279 -4.86 -9.34 9.49
CA ILE A 279 -5.84 -9.61 10.57
C ILE A 279 -5.35 -10.72 11.52
N PRO A 280 -4.97 -11.93 11.06
CA PRO A 280 -4.35 -12.95 11.92
C PRO A 280 -3.05 -12.47 12.56
N SER A 281 -2.23 -11.71 11.83
CA SER A 281 -0.98 -11.16 12.38
C SER A 281 -1.24 -10.24 13.58
N MET A 282 -2.26 -9.38 13.51
CA MET A 282 -2.70 -8.55 14.63
C MET A 282 -3.17 -9.40 15.81
N ILE A 283 -3.98 -10.43 15.57
CA ILE A 283 -4.48 -11.33 16.62
C ILE A 283 -3.30 -12.04 17.32
N PHE A 284 -2.38 -12.65 16.57
CA PHE A 284 -1.22 -13.34 17.15
C PHE A 284 -0.28 -12.38 17.89
N THR A 285 -0.09 -11.16 17.38
CA THR A 285 0.72 -10.14 18.07
C THR A 285 0.09 -9.78 19.41
N LEU A 286 -1.23 -9.58 19.46
CA LEU A 286 -1.96 -9.27 20.70
C LEU A 286 -2.00 -10.46 21.66
N MET A 287 -2.14 -11.69 21.17
CA MET A 287 -2.04 -12.89 22.00
C MET A 287 -0.66 -13.05 22.63
N MET A 288 0.41 -12.77 21.86
CA MET A 288 1.77 -12.77 22.40
C MET A 288 1.93 -11.74 23.52
N MET A 289 1.34 -10.54 23.38
CA MET A 289 1.36 -9.54 24.45
C MET A 289 0.68 -10.08 25.71
N ASN A 290 -0.50 -10.68 25.57
CA ASN A 290 -1.25 -11.18 26.71
C ASN A 290 -0.51 -12.26 27.50
N HIS A 291 0.24 -13.14 26.82
CA HIS A 291 1.00 -14.21 27.47
C HIS A 291 2.43 -13.82 27.90
N ARG A 292 3.05 -12.77 27.35
CA ARG A 292 4.46 -12.42 27.62
C ARG A 292 4.69 -11.20 28.51
N ILE A 293 3.69 -10.37 28.80
CA ILE A 293 3.92 -9.17 29.63
C ILE A 293 4.00 -9.58 31.11
N HIS A 294 5.19 -10.03 31.51
CA HIS A 294 5.58 -10.16 32.92
C HIS A 294 6.61 -9.08 33.32
N SER A 295 7.26 -8.41 32.35
CA SER A 295 8.26 -7.36 32.57
C SER A 295 8.17 -6.21 31.56
N PHE A 296 8.55 -4.98 31.97
CA PHE A 296 8.61 -3.79 31.12
C PHE A 296 9.61 -3.95 29.95
N PHE A 297 10.66 -4.74 30.15
CA PHE A 297 11.68 -5.00 29.11
C PHE A 297 11.10 -5.80 27.93
N ASP A 298 10.22 -6.78 28.21
CA ASP A 298 9.55 -7.57 27.18
C ASP A 298 8.56 -6.73 26.37
N LEU A 299 7.91 -5.75 27.01
CA LEU A 299 7.05 -4.78 26.34
C LEU A 299 7.82 -3.94 25.32
N VAL A 300 9.01 -3.43 25.69
CA VAL A 300 9.85 -2.62 24.78
C VAL A 300 10.34 -3.46 23.60
N LEU A 301 10.60 -4.74 23.80
CA LEU A 301 11.04 -5.66 22.73
C LEU A 301 9.89 -6.04 21.77
N CYS A 302 8.65 -6.09 22.26
CA CYS A 302 7.45 -6.37 21.45
C CYS A 302 6.81 -5.11 20.83
N MET A 303 7.11 -3.90 21.32
CA MET A 303 6.57 -2.66 20.74
C MET A 303 6.81 -2.48 19.23
N PRO A 304 8.01 -2.76 18.70
CA PRO A 304 8.27 -2.64 17.27
C PRO A 304 7.41 -3.58 16.42
N THR A 305 7.10 -4.79 16.92
CA THR A 305 6.29 -5.77 16.20
C THR A 305 4.83 -5.35 16.15
N ILE A 306 4.31 -4.83 17.26
CA ILE A 306 2.96 -4.23 17.35
C ILE A 306 2.86 -3.01 16.43
N GLY A 307 3.85 -2.12 16.49
CA GLY A 307 3.91 -0.93 15.65
C GLY A 307 3.91 -1.27 14.17
N LEU A 308 4.66 -2.29 13.75
CA LEU A 308 4.71 -2.73 12.36
C LEU A 308 3.39 -3.37 11.90
N CYS A 309 2.77 -4.23 12.72
CA CYS A 309 1.47 -4.81 12.41
C CYS A 309 0.36 -3.74 12.31
N ALA A 310 0.31 -2.82 13.27
CA ALA A 310 -0.65 -1.73 13.29
C ALA A 310 -0.44 -0.78 12.12
N PHE A 311 0.82 -0.39 11.85
CA PHE A 311 1.17 0.41 10.67
C PHE A 311 0.74 -0.29 9.38
N SER A 312 1.01 -1.59 9.24
CA SER A 312 0.64 -2.36 8.05
C SER A 312 -0.88 -2.38 7.84
N PHE A 313 -1.64 -2.59 8.92
CA PHE A 313 -3.09 -2.56 8.87
C PHE A 313 -3.62 -1.17 8.48
N PHE A 314 -3.14 -0.12 9.13
CA PHE A 314 -3.57 1.24 8.87
C PHE A 314 -3.17 1.74 7.48
N ALA A 315 -2.00 1.35 7.00
CA ALA A 315 -1.55 1.69 5.65
C ALA A 315 -2.49 1.16 4.57
N VAL A 316 -2.87 -0.11 4.69
CA VAL A 316 -3.72 -0.82 3.71
C VAL A 316 -5.18 -0.40 3.82
N THR A 317 -5.61 0.17 4.94
CA THR A 317 -7.02 0.52 5.19
C THR A 317 -7.31 2.02 5.17
N ILE A 318 -6.49 2.86 5.83
CA ILE A 318 -6.75 4.30 5.98
C ILE A 318 -6.60 5.05 4.66
N ALA A 319 -5.56 4.75 3.86
CA ALA A 319 -5.35 5.51 2.61
C ALA A 319 -6.53 5.32 1.63
N PRO A 320 -7.02 4.08 1.39
CA PRO A 320 -8.28 3.86 0.66
C PRO A 320 -9.50 4.53 1.26
N ALA A 321 -9.68 4.46 2.59
CA ALA A 321 -10.84 5.05 3.25
C ALA A 321 -10.87 6.58 3.13
N ARG A 322 -9.71 7.25 3.18
CA ARG A 322 -9.63 8.71 2.97
C ARG A 322 -10.00 9.10 1.55
N LEU A 323 -9.57 8.32 0.54
CA LEU A 323 -9.99 8.53 -0.84
C LEU A 323 -11.51 8.38 -0.98
N HIS A 324 -12.09 7.33 -0.40
CA HIS A 324 -13.53 7.10 -0.43
C HIS A 324 -14.32 8.23 0.25
N ASP A 325 -13.86 8.72 1.41
CA ASP A 325 -14.50 9.86 2.08
C ASP A 325 -14.50 11.12 1.21
N GLU A 326 -13.40 11.40 0.51
CA GLU A 326 -13.27 12.58 -0.36
C GLU A 326 -14.19 12.47 -1.58
N ILE A 327 -14.38 11.25 -2.11
CA ILE A 327 -15.35 10.96 -3.18
C ILE A 327 -16.78 11.21 -2.70
N CYS A 328 -17.15 10.71 -1.51
CA CYS A 328 -18.49 10.91 -0.96
C CYS A 328 -18.79 12.39 -0.67
N ARG A 329 -17.77 13.21 -0.38
CA ARG A 329 -17.93 14.65 -0.11
C ARG A 329 -18.15 15.48 -1.37
N SER A 330 -17.76 15.01 -2.55
CA SER A 330 -17.84 15.76 -3.81
C SER A 330 -19.25 16.28 -4.11
N LYS A 331 -20.26 15.42 -3.93
CA LYS A 331 -21.67 15.80 -4.06
C LYS A 331 -22.05 16.91 -3.09
N GLY A 332 -21.58 16.82 -1.84
CA GLY A 332 -21.79 17.83 -0.81
C GLY A 332 -21.28 19.21 -1.23
N TYR A 333 -20.05 19.28 -1.77
CA TYR A 333 -19.47 20.54 -2.25
C TYR A 333 -20.24 21.15 -3.42
N LEU A 334 -20.71 20.32 -4.37
CA LEU A 334 -21.54 20.77 -5.48
C LEU A 334 -22.89 21.33 -4.99
N CYS A 335 -23.57 20.62 -4.10
CA CYS A 335 -24.88 21.04 -3.56
C CYS A 335 -24.79 22.29 -2.68
N GLN A 336 -23.68 22.48 -1.96
CA GLN A 336 -23.49 23.64 -1.08
C GLN A 336 -23.15 24.93 -1.84
N ASN A 337 -22.63 24.83 -3.06
CA ASN A 337 -22.27 26.00 -3.85
C ASN A 337 -23.54 26.72 -4.38
N ARG A 338 -24.00 27.73 -3.61
CA ARG A 338 -25.17 28.53 -3.95
C ARG A 338 -25.10 29.18 -5.33
N SER A 339 -23.92 29.53 -5.83
CA SER A 339 -23.77 30.27 -7.10
C SER A 339 -24.15 29.42 -8.33
N ILE A 340 -24.13 28.09 -8.20
CA ILE A 340 -24.55 27.14 -9.23
C ILE A 340 -26.07 27.05 -9.29
N TRP A 341 -26.71 26.99 -8.12
CA TRP A 341 -28.15 26.80 -7.99
C TRP A 341 -28.94 28.11 -8.08
N PHE A 342 -28.33 29.23 -7.69
CA PHE A 342 -28.96 30.55 -7.60
C PHE A 342 -28.04 31.67 -8.13
N PRO A 343 -28.56 32.57 -8.98
CA PRO A 343 -29.88 32.56 -9.62
C PRO A 343 -30.03 31.40 -10.62
N TYR A 344 -31.26 30.92 -10.81
CA TYR A 344 -31.52 29.78 -11.69
C TYR A 344 -31.14 30.11 -13.14
N ARG A 345 -30.21 29.33 -13.70
CA ARG A 345 -29.82 29.37 -15.11
C ARG A 345 -29.96 27.97 -15.69
N LYS A 346 -30.89 27.80 -16.65
CA LYS A 346 -31.29 26.49 -17.18
C LYS A 346 -30.12 25.60 -17.59
N GLU A 347 -29.14 26.14 -18.31
CA GLU A 347 -27.98 25.37 -18.80
C GLU A 347 -27.07 24.91 -17.67
N VAL A 348 -26.65 25.83 -16.78
CA VAL A 348 -25.78 25.54 -15.64
C VAL A 348 -26.46 24.56 -14.69
N TYR A 349 -27.75 24.76 -14.44
CA TYR A 349 -28.55 23.87 -13.57
C TYR A 349 -28.64 22.46 -14.14
N LEU A 350 -28.89 22.31 -15.45
CA LEU A 350 -28.98 21.00 -16.10
C LEU A 350 -27.65 20.25 -16.01
N ILE A 351 -26.53 20.91 -16.34
CA ILE A 351 -25.19 20.31 -16.29
C ILE A 351 -24.82 19.96 -14.84
N ALA A 352 -25.11 20.83 -13.87
CA ALA A 352 -24.87 20.58 -12.46
C ALA A 352 -25.68 19.38 -11.95
N ASN A 353 -26.93 19.24 -12.39
CA ASN A 353 -27.76 18.10 -12.04
C ASN A 353 -27.21 16.80 -12.66
N THR A 354 -26.78 16.82 -13.92
CA THR A 354 -26.11 15.68 -14.56
C THR A 354 -24.83 15.28 -13.83
N LEU A 355 -23.98 16.25 -13.48
CA LEU A 355 -22.78 16.02 -12.68
C LEU A 355 -23.12 15.42 -11.31
N CYS A 356 -24.14 15.95 -10.63
CA CYS A 356 -24.62 15.43 -9.36
C CYS A 356 -25.07 13.97 -9.49
N SER A 357 -25.79 13.60 -10.55
CA SER A 357 -26.17 12.22 -10.82
C SER A 357 -24.96 11.32 -11.10
N HIS A 358 -23.94 11.80 -11.80
CA HIS A 358 -22.69 11.05 -11.99
C HIS A 358 -21.87 10.89 -10.69
N MET A 359 -22.05 11.78 -9.72
CA MET A 359 -21.44 11.67 -8.39
C MET A 359 -22.09 10.61 -7.49
N GLU A 360 -23.29 10.14 -7.81
CA GLU A 360 -24.00 9.08 -7.06
C GLU A 360 -23.51 7.67 -7.44
N GLN A 361 -22.19 7.46 -7.44
CA GLN A 361 -21.57 6.15 -7.67
C GLN A 361 -21.11 5.55 -6.34
N PHE A 362 -21.97 4.76 -5.72
CA PHE A 362 -21.70 4.13 -4.42
C PHE A 362 -20.55 3.13 -4.45
N ASP A 363 -20.21 2.58 -5.62
CA ASP A 363 -19.12 1.60 -5.82
C ASP A 363 -17.77 2.24 -6.15
N LEU A 364 -17.63 3.57 -6.03
CA LEU A 364 -16.40 4.27 -6.39
C LEU A 364 -15.42 4.35 -5.20
N GLY A 365 -14.29 3.66 -5.35
CA GLY A 365 -13.20 3.62 -4.38
C GLY A 365 -12.30 2.41 -4.59
N VAL A 366 -11.42 2.14 -3.64
CA VAL A 366 -10.66 0.88 -3.63
C VAL A 366 -11.46 -0.17 -2.88
N SER A 367 -11.70 -1.29 -3.55
CA SER A 367 -12.44 -2.43 -3.07
C SER A 367 -11.51 -3.53 -2.58
N VAL A 368 -12.00 -4.32 -1.64
CA VAL A 368 -11.40 -5.59 -1.26
C VAL A 368 -11.94 -6.64 -2.22
N TRP A 369 -11.15 -7.07 -3.21
CA TRP A 369 -11.56 -8.04 -4.24
C TRP A 369 -12.90 -7.73 -4.96
N GLY A 370 -13.39 -6.48 -4.93
CA GLY A 370 -14.72 -6.14 -5.45
C GLY A 370 -15.91 -6.56 -4.57
N PHE A 371 -15.71 -7.11 -3.36
CA PHE A 371 -16.81 -7.49 -2.46
C PHE A 371 -17.25 -6.36 -1.53
N ALA A 372 -16.32 -5.52 -1.07
CA ALA A 372 -16.61 -4.39 -0.18
C ALA A 372 -15.65 -3.24 -0.43
N LEU A 373 -16.15 -2.01 -0.30
CA LEU A 373 -15.32 -0.82 -0.33
C LEU A 373 -14.61 -0.60 1.00
N LEU A 374 -13.34 -0.23 0.92
CA LEU A 374 -12.55 0.17 2.09
C LEU A 374 -13.02 1.52 2.59
N SER A 375 -13.89 1.48 3.60
CA SER A 375 -14.47 2.64 4.26
C SER A 375 -14.14 2.60 5.76
N ARG A 376 -14.22 3.75 6.46
CA ARG A 376 -13.97 3.81 7.91
C ARG A 376 -14.82 2.82 8.73
N PRO A 377 -16.12 2.59 8.41
CA PRO A 377 -16.91 1.57 9.09
C PRO A 377 -16.33 0.15 8.97
N LEU A 378 -15.81 -0.21 7.79
CA LEU A 378 -15.18 -1.53 7.58
C LEU A 378 -13.92 -1.70 8.46
N ILE A 379 -13.13 -0.63 8.60
CA ILE A 379 -11.95 -0.60 9.48
C ILE A 379 -12.38 -0.84 10.93
N LEU A 380 -13.39 -0.10 11.39
CA LEU A 380 -13.89 -0.21 12.76
C LEU A 380 -14.48 -1.60 13.03
N GLY A 381 -15.25 -2.14 12.08
CA GLY A 381 -15.80 -3.49 12.16
C GLY A 381 -14.71 -4.56 12.23
N THR A 382 -13.63 -4.40 11.46
CA THR A 382 -12.49 -5.32 11.48
C THR A 382 -11.73 -5.26 12.81
N LEU A 383 -11.49 -4.07 13.36
CA LEU A 383 -10.88 -3.89 14.68
C LEU A 383 -11.75 -4.42 15.81
N SER A 384 -13.07 -4.24 15.72
CA SER A 384 -14.01 -4.80 16.68
C SER A 384 -14.02 -6.32 16.63
N ALA A 385 -13.98 -6.91 15.44
CA ALA A 385 -13.95 -8.36 15.26
C ALA A 385 -12.62 -8.96 15.77
N THR A 386 -11.48 -8.32 15.52
CA THR A 386 -10.19 -8.77 16.08
C THR A 386 -10.16 -8.66 17.60
N ALA A 387 -10.70 -7.58 18.19
CA ALA A 387 -10.81 -7.44 19.63
C ALA A 387 -11.73 -8.52 20.25
N MET A 388 -12.88 -8.80 19.62
CA MET A 388 -13.80 -9.84 20.06
C MET A 388 -13.15 -11.24 19.98
N MET A 389 -12.48 -11.56 18.88
CA MET A 389 -11.76 -12.82 18.71
C MET A 389 -10.63 -12.95 19.74
N LEU A 390 -9.89 -11.88 20.01
CA LEU A 390 -8.87 -11.87 21.05
C LEU A 390 -9.49 -12.16 22.42
N SER A 391 -10.56 -11.45 22.80
CA SER A 391 -11.25 -11.64 24.08
C SER A 391 -11.71 -13.09 24.26
N LEU A 392 -12.30 -13.66 23.21
CA LEU A 392 -12.78 -15.04 23.21
C LEU A 392 -11.62 -16.04 23.32
N LEU A 393 -10.52 -15.81 22.60
CA LEU A 393 -9.32 -16.65 22.69
C LEU A 393 -8.66 -16.57 24.06
N THR A 394 -8.64 -15.40 24.69
CA THR A 394 -8.09 -15.23 26.05
C THR A 394 -8.95 -15.92 27.10
N GLU A 395 -10.28 -15.87 27.01
CA GLU A 395 -11.16 -16.59 27.93
C GLU A 395 -11.06 -18.11 27.74
N LEU A 396 -10.98 -18.59 26.50
CA LEU A 396 -10.82 -20.01 26.19
C LEU A 396 -9.47 -20.55 26.65
N ALA A 397 -8.39 -19.79 26.49
CA ALA A 397 -7.06 -20.18 26.97
C ALA A 397 -7.06 -20.38 28.49
N LEU A 398 -7.66 -19.45 29.24
CA LEU A 398 -7.77 -19.53 30.69
C LEU A 398 -8.60 -20.74 31.15
N LYS A 399 -9.70 -21.04 30.45
CA LYS A 399 -10.51 -22.24 30.71
C LYS A 399 -9.79 -23.54 30.36
N ALA A 400 -8.98 -23.55 29.30
CA ALA A 400 -8.22 -24.72 28.89
C ALA A 400 -7.07 -25.04 29.85
N GLU A 401 -6.42 -24.02 30.43
CA GLU A 401 -5.43 -24.19 31.50
C GLU A 401 -6.09 -24.81 32.74
N LEU A 402 -7.26 -24.31 33.17
CA LEU A 402 -8.03 -24.86 34.28
C LEU A 402 -8.48 -26.32 34.07
N LEU A 403 -8.71 -26.74 32.83
CA LEU A 403 -9.13 -28.10 32.47
C LEU A 403 -7.95 -29.08 32.35
N ASN A 404 -6.72 -28.60 32.12
CA ASN A 404 -5.51 -29.43 32.08
C ASN A 404 -4.87 -29.60 33.47
N GLU A 405 -5.30 -28.83 34.47
CA GLU A 405 -4.88 -28.97 35.88
C GLU A 405 -5.76 -29.94 36.70
N VAL A 406 -6.82 -30.52 36.09
CA VAL A 406 -7.65 -31.61 36.63
C VAL A 406 -7.32 -32.91 35.91
#